data_AF-A0A2H9PQL8-F1
#
_entry.id   AF-A0A2H9PQL8-F1
#
_cell.length_a   1.000
_cell.length_b   1.000
_cell.length_c   1.000
_cell.angle_alpha   90.00
_cell.angle_beta   90.00
_cell.angle_gamma   90.00
#
_symmetry.space_group_name_H-M   'P 1'
#
loop_
_entity.id
_entity.type
_entity.pdbx_description
1 polymer ?
#
loop_
_entity_poly.entity_id
_entity_poly.type
_entity_poly.pdbx_seq_one_letter_code
_entity_poly.pdbx_strand_id
1 'polypeptide(L)'
;MVIHFEHTLQNALREINFVEHSETFVVHNDEKTRILSNSCEIVEKYGQAKNDVVKLINDVYGRNFDLHNWIERKTDDEVSYFLSEAGSNVLNYSQFKAPSSFNVWFGKKGFIIGVEQKGKSFNAKFVHDNNVKSNEGMAFSFFKRCQNKIFFDHPQDSNIVYLEFLF
;
A
#
# COMPACT_ATOMS: atom_id res chain seq x y z
N MET A 1 18.02 5.16 1.56
CA MET A 1 17.46 3.93 0.96
C MET A 1 16.00 3.91 1.35
N VAL A 2 15.07 3.86 0.40
CA VAL A 2 13.65 4.18 0.61
C VAL A 2 12.85 2.97 1.13
N ILE A 3 13.35 1.77 0.89
CA ILE A 3 12.79 0.52 1.42
C ILE A 3 13.60 0.12 2.65
N HIS A 4 12.92 -0.05 3.78
CA HIS A 4 13.52 -0.39 5.06
C HIS A 4 13.07 -1.78 5.51
N PHE A 5 14.00 -2.73 5.55
CA PHE A 5 13.72 -4.10 5.97
C PHE A 5 13.86 -4.34 7.48
N GLU A 6 14.44 -3.39 8.21
CA GLU A 6 14.56 -3.43 9.68
C GLU A 6 13.54 -2.53 10.37
N HIS A 7 12.81 -1.72 9.60
CA HIS A 7 11.77 -0.85 10.11
C HIS A 7 10.44 -1.59 10.16
N THR A 8 9.78 -1.54 11.31
CA THR A 8 8.53 -2.25 11.60
C THR A 8 7.39 -1.27 11.82
N LEU A 9 6.16 -1.76 11.83
CA LEU A 9 4.96 -0.99 12.14
C LEU A 9 5.07 -0.35 13.52
N GLN A 10 5.64 -1.05 14.51
CA GLN A 10 5.85 -0.47 15.85
C GLN A 10 6.82 0.71 15.82
N ASN A 11 7.86 0.66 14.98
CA ASN A 11 8.78 1.78 14.81
C ASN A 11 8.05 2.96 14.17
N ALA A 12 7.34 2.71 13.07
CA ALA A 12 6.58 3.73 12.34
C ALA A 12 5.52 4.39 13.24
N LEU A 13 4.75 3.61 14.02
CA LEU A 13 3.73 4.15 14.94
C LEU A 13 4.31 5.12 15.97
N ARG A 14 5.53 4.85 16.47
CA ARG A 14 6.24 5.77 17.36
C ARG A 14 6.68 7.03 16.61
N GLU A 15 7.19 6.88 15.40
CA GLU A 15 7.69 7.99 14.59
C GLU A 15 6.58 8.96 14.18
N ILE A 16 5.42 8.47 13.73
CA ILE A 16 4.27 9.32 13.39
C ILE A 16 3.62 9.96 14.63
N ASN A 17 3.99 9.56 15.84
CA ASN A 17 3.33 9.93 17.10
C ASN A 17 1.84 9.55 17.05
N PHE A 18 1.58 8.25 16.97
CA PHE A 18 0.27 7.63 16.82
C PHE A 18 -0.73 8.10 17.90
N VAL A 19 -1.97 8.41 17.49
CA VAL A 19 -3.03 8.94 18.37
C VAL A 19 -4.17 7.94 18.62
N GLU A 20 -3.87 6.64 18.58
CA GLU A 20 -4.84 5.55 18.80
C GLU A 20 -6.04 5.53 17.84
N HIS A 21 -5.93 6.22 16.71
CA HIS A 21 -6.93 6.20 15.65
C HIS A 21 -6.36 5.49 14.41
N SER A 22 -7.00 4.39 14.03
CA SER A 22 -6.70 3.65 12.80
C SER A 22 -8.00 3.23 12.13
N GLU A 23 -7.98 3.19 10.80
CA GLU A 23 -9.13 2.77 9.99
C GLU A 23 -8.74 1.65 9.04
N THR A 24 -9.65 0.69 8.86
CA THR A 24 -9.45 -0.46 7.96
C THR A 24 -10.57 -0.49 6.92
N PHE A 25 -10.19 -0.39 5.64
CA PHE A 25 -11.08 -0.49 4.50
C PHE A 25 -10.97 -1.90 3.90
N VAL A 26 -11.96 -2.74 4.20
CA VAL A 26 -11.99 -4.13 3.74
C VAL A 26 -12.51 -4.20 2.30
N VAL A 27 -11.72 -4.82 1.42
CA VAL A 27 -12.09 -5.11 0.03
C VAL A 27 -12.76 -6.48 -0.06
N HIS A 28 -12.11 -7.50 0.49
CA HIS A 28 -12.67 -8.85 0.58
C HIS A 28 -12.11 -9.61 1.78
N ASN A 29 -12.98 -10.42 2.38
CA ASN A 29 -12.59 -11.35 3.45
C ASN A 29 -12.34 -12.77 2.94
N ASP A 30 -12.95 -13.12 1.81
CA ASP A 30 -12.91 -14.48 1.28
C ASP A 30 -11.55 -14.80 0.67
N GLU A 31 -11.04 -15.99 0.96
CA GLU A 31 -9.89 -16.63 0.29
C GLU A 31 -10.31 -17.23 -1.06
N LYS A 32 -10.97 -16.40 -1.88
CA LYS A 32 -11.42 -16.79 -3.22
C LYS A 32 -10.61 -16.04 -4.25
N THR A 33 -10.02 -16.78 -5.17
CA THR A 33 -9.30 -16.18 -6.29
C THR A 33 -10.25 -15.35 -7.13
N ARG A 34 -9.82 -14.14 -7.49
CA ARG A 34 -10.52 -13.31 -8.47
C ARG A 34 -10.59 -14.06 -9.81
N ILE A 35 -11.81 -14.31 -10.27
CA ILE A 35 -12.17 -14.92 -11.55
C ILE A 35 -13.13 -13.98 -12.29
N LEU A 36 -13.41 -14.24 -13.56
CA LEU A 36 -14.25 -13.35 -14.38
C LEU A 36 -15.61 -13.03 -13.72
N SER A 37 -16.24 -14.01 -13.05
CA SER A 37 -17.57 -13.86 -12.44
C SER A 37 -17.62 -13.02 -11.17
N ASN A 38 -16.52 -12.88 -10.42
CA ASN A 38 -16.45 -12.05 -9.21
C ASN A 38 -15.51 -10.83 -9.35
N SER A 39 -14.89 -10.67 -10.52
CA SER A 39 -13.90 -9.60 -10.74
C SER A 39 -14.50 -8.21 -10.69
N CYS A 40 -15.71 -7.99 -11.20
CA CYS A 40 -16.32 -6.65 -11.20
C CYS A 40 -16.52 -6.15 -9.77
N GLU A 41 -17.12 -6.97 -8.91
CA GLU A 41 -17.37 -6.61 -7.50
C GLU A 41 -16.07 -6.36 -6.73
N ILE A 42 -15.08 -7.25 -6.86
CA ILE A 42 -13.80 -7.10 -6.16
C ILE A 42 -13.05 -5.85 -6.62
N VAL A 43 -13.04 -5.58 -7.93
CA VAL A 43 -12.35 -4.40 -8.49
C VAL A 43 -13.07 -3.11 -8.09
N GLU A 44 -14.40 -3.10 -8.07
CA GLU A 44 -15.19 -1.95 -7.61
C GLU A 44 -14.93 -1.64 -6.13
N LYS A 45 -14.97 -2.66 -5.25
CA LYS A 45 -14.64 -2.50 -3.83
C LYS A 45 -13.20 -2.04 -3.61
N TYR A 46 -12.26 -2.58 -4.39
CA TYR A 46 -10.86 -2.14 -4.38
C TYR A 46 -10.72 -0.67 -4.78
N GLY A 47 -11.38 -0.25 -5.86
CA GLY A 47 -11.38 1.13 -6.32
C GLY A 47 -11.99 2.09 -5.29
N GLN A 48 -13.12 1.69 -4.71
CA GLN A 48 -13.79 2.46 -3.65
C GLN A 48 -12.91 2.59 -2.41
N ALA A 49 -12.33 1.50 -1.93
CA ALA A 49 -11.45 1.52 -0.76
C ALA A 49 -10.23 2.44 -0.96
N LYS A 50 -9.63 2.45 -2.16
CA LYS A 50 -8.55 3.40 -2.49
C LYS A 50 -9.02 4.85 -2.41
N ASN A 51 -10.18 5.17 -2.96
CA ASN A 51 -10.76 6.50 -2.91
C ASN A 51 -11.02 6.93 -1.45
N ASP A 52 -11.58 6.03 -0.64
CA ASP A 52 -11.92 6.32 0.75
C ASP A 52 -10.68 6.56 1.61
N VAL A 53 -9.59 5.80 1.40
CA VAL A 53 -8.28 6.05 2.05
C VAL A 53 -7.79 7.46 1.74
N VAL A 54 -7.76 7.85 0.45
CA VAL A 54 -7.26 9.17 0.03
C VAL A 54 -8.14 10.29 0.58
N LYS A 55 -9.46 10.14 0.49
CA LYS A 55 -10.41 11.09 1.02
C LYS A 55 -10.22 11.29 2.52
N LEU A 56 -10.14 10.20 3.29
CA LEU A 56 -9.97 10.26 4.74
C LEU A 56 -8.66 10.99 5.12
N ILE A 57 -7.55 10.68 4.45
CA ILE A 57 -6.26 11.33 4.72
C ILE A 57 -6.32 12.83 4.40
N ASN A 58 -6.92 13.19 3.28
CA ASN A 58 -7.10 14.59 2.88
C ASN A 58 -7.97 15.35 3.90
N ASP A 59 -9.08 14.75 4.34
CA ASP A 59 -9.99 15.33 5.32
C ASP A 59 -9.30 15.53 6.69
N VAL A 60 -8.51 14.56 7.16
CA VAL A 60 -7.82 14.61 8.46
C VAL A 60 -6.68 15.64 8.47
N TYR A 61 -5.91 15.74 7.40
CA TYR A 61 -4.68 16.54 7.37
C TYR A 61 -4.74 17.80 6.50
N GLY A 62 -5.88 18.09 5.87
CA GLY A 62 -6.02 19.22 4.94
C GLY A 62 -5.07 19.11 3.73
N ARG A 63 -4.83 17.89 3.26
CA ARG A 63 -3.98 17.58 2.09
C ARG A 63 -4.83 17.42 0.84
N ASN A 64 -4.17 17.32 -0.32
CA ASN A 64 -4.82 17.22 -1.64
C ASN A 64 -4.21 16.08 -2.48
N PHE A 65 -4.06 14.89 -1.90
CA PHE A 65 -3.67 13.70 -2.65
C PHE A 65 -4.77 13.32 -3.64
N ASP A 66 -4.40 12.88 -4.85
CA ASP A 66 -5.32 12.52 -5.93
C ASP A 66 -4.84 11.27 -6.68
N LEU A 67 -5.68 10.23 -6.72
CA LEU A 67 -5.37 8.99 -7.42
C LEU A 67 -5.11 9.17 -8.93
N HIS A 68 -5.63 10.24 -9.55
CA HIS A 68 -5.38 10.54 -10.96
C HIS A 68 -3.94 10.99 -11.21
N ASN A 69 -3.25 11.52 -10.19
CA ASN A 69 -1.85 11.96 -10.29
C ASN A 69 -0.91 10.82 -10.71
N TRP A 70 -1.25 9.57 -10.40
CA TRP A 70 -0.50 8.39 -10.90
C TRP A 70 -0.58 8.27 -12.43
N ILE A 71 -1.74 8.53 -13.03
CA ILE A 71 -1.94 8.50 -14.49
C ILE A 71 -1.18 9.64 -15.17
N GLU A 72 -1.23 10.84 -14.59
CA GLU A 72 -0.54 12.04 -15.09
C GLU A 72 0.96 12.06 -14.79
N ARG A 73 1.46 11.01 -14.11
CA ARG A 73 2.85 10.86 -13.71
C ARG A 73 3.40 11.95 -12.77
N LYS A 74 2.55 12.54 -11.93
CA LYS A 74 2.95 13.48 -10.88
C LYS A 74 3.56 12.75 -9.67
N THR A 75 4.85 12.46 -9.75
CA THR A 75 5.58 11.57 -8.82
C THR A 75 5.71 12.11 -7.38
N ASP A 76 5.40 13.38 -7.16
CA ASP A 76 5.35 14.04 -5.86
C ASP A 76 4.15 13.60 -5.01
N ASP A 77 3.08 13.09 -5.63
CA ASP A 77 1.96 12.47 -4.93
C ASP A 77 2.28 11.00 -4.58
N GLU A 78 3.05 10.84 -3.50
CA GLU A 78 3.54 9.53 -3.09
C GLU A 78 2.43 8.60 -2.61
N VAL A 79 1.33 9.14 -2.08
CA VAL A 79 0.16 8.36 -1.65
C VAL A 79 -0.52 7.73 -2.87
N SER A 80 -0.78 8.52 -3.90
CA SER A 80 -1.41 8.08 -5.15
C SER A 80 -0.59 6.98 -5.83
N TYR A 81 0.72 7.19 -5.91
CA TYR A 81 1.63 6.21 -6.47
C TYR A 81 1.75 4.95 -5.61
N PHE A 82 1.91 5.08 -4.30
CA PHE A 82 2.01 3.94 -3.40
C PHE A 82 0.79 3.02 -3.51
N LEU A 83 -0.42 3.59 -3.38
CA LEU A 83 -1.67 2.83 -3.45
C LEU A 83 -1.85 2.15 -4.82
N SER A 84 -1.39 2.79 -5.90
CA SER A 84 -1.53 2.25 -7.25
C SER A 84 -0.51 1.16 -7.56
N GLU A 85 0.76 1.34 -7.19
CA GLU A 85 1.82 0.35 -7.39
C GLU A 85 1.64 -0.87 -6.47
N ALA A 86 1.36 -0.65 -5.18
CA ALA A 86 1.08 -1.73 -4.24
C ALA A 86 -0.15 -2.54 -4.68
N GLY A 87 -1.26 -1.86 -5.00
CA GLY A 87 -2.48 -2.50 -5.49
C GLY A 87 -2.26 -3.27 -6.80
N SER A 88 -1.54 -2.70 -7.77
CA SER A 88 -1.18 -3.37 -9.03
C SER A 88 -0.36 -4.64 -8.78
N ASN A 89 0.62 -4.61 -7.87
CA ASN A 89 1.39 -5.80 -7.53
C ASN A 89 0.51 -6.90 -6.94
N VAL A 90 -0.42 -6.56 -6.03
CA VAL A 90 -1.34 -7.56 -5.47
C VAL A 90 -2.26 -8.13 -6.55
N LEU A 91 -2.83 -7.31 -7.42
CA LEU A 91 -3.71 -7.75 -8.52
C LEU A 91 -3.02 -8.75 -9.46
N ASN A 92 -1.70 -8.60 -9.66
CA ASN A 92 -0.94 -9.41 -10.61
C ASN A 92 -0.28 -10.64 -9.98
N TYR A 93 0.20 -10.56 -8.73
CA TYR A 93 1.09 -11.58 -8.16
C TYR A 93 0.51 -12.33 -6.97
N SER A 94 -0.40 -11.71 -6.20
CA SER A 94 -0.98 -12.39 -5.05
C SER A 94 -1.79 -13.63 -5.46
N GLN A 95 -1.99 -14.53 -4.50
CA GLN A 95 -2.75 -15.76 -4.71
C GLN A 95 -4.20 -15.47 -5.13
N PHE A 96 -4.84 -14.48 -4.49
CA PHE A 96 -6.24 -14.14 -4.74
C PHE A 96 -6.45 -12.98 -5.73
N LYS A 97 -5.36 -12.39 -6.23
CA LYS A 97 -5.37 -11.36 -7.28
C LYS A 97 -6.18 -10.11 -6.92
N ALA A 98 -6.17 -9.71 -5.64
CA ALA A 98 -6.72 -8.47 -5.11
C ALA A 98 -6.20 -8.19 -3.69
N PRO A 99 -6.05 -6.91 -3.28
CA PRO A 99 -5.84 -6.56 -1.87
C PRO A 99 -7.05 -6.98 -1.04
N SER A 100 -6.82 -7.50 0.17
CA SER A 100 -7.91 -7.83 1.09
C SER A 100 -8.39 -6.60 1.85
N SER A 101 -7.46 -5.72 2.19
CA SER A 101 -7.68 -4.59 3.09
C SER A 101 -6.67 -3.48 2.85
N PHE A 102 -7.10 -2.25 3.10
CA PHE A 102 -6.23 -1.11 3.32
C PHE A 102 -6.33 -0.70 4.78
N ASN A 103 -5.20 -0.51 5.43
CA ASN A 103 -5.13 -0.09 6.83
C ASN A 103 -4.47 1.28 6.89
N VAL A 104 -5.02 2.21 7.67
CA VAL A 104 -4.47 3.55 7.84
C VAL A 104 -4.31 3.84 9.33
N TRP A 105 -3.13 4.30 9.74
CA TRP A 105 -2.86 4.72 11.11
C TRP A 105 -2.52 6.20 11.14
N PHE A 106 -3.19 6.94 12.03
CA PHE A 106 -3.06 8.39 12.12
C PHE A 106 -2.17 8.80 13.29
N GLY A 107 -1.27 9.73 13.03
CA GLY A 107 -0.38 10.32 14.03
C GLY A 107 -0.29 11.84 13.89
N LYS A 108 0.35 12.48 14.86
CA LYS A 108 0.54 13.95 14.86
C LYS A 108 1.58 14.43 13.86
N LYS A 109 2.53 13.56 13.48
CA LYS A 109 3.66 13.90 12.60
C LYS A 109 3.52 13.34 11.19
N GLY A 110 2.47 12.56 10.95
CA GLY A 110 2.31 11.79 9.73
C GLY A 110 1.29 10.68 9.88
N PHE A 111 1.25 9.79 8.90
CA PHE A 111 0.35 8.64 8.85
C PHE A 111 1.05 7.43 8.24
N ILE A 112 0.46 6.25 8.42
CA ILE A 112 0.92 5.00 7.81
C ILE A 112 -0.20 4.42 6.97
N ILE A 113 0.11 3.93 5.78
CA ILE A 113 -0.82 3.15 4.95
C ILE A 113 -0.27 1.73 4.80
N GLY A 114 -1.06 0.71 5.11
CA GLY A 114 -0.77 -0.69 4.86
C GLY A 114 -1.67 -1.23 3.76
N VAL A 115 -1.10 -1.86 2.74
CA VAL A 115 -1.85 -2.62 1.73
C VAL A 115 -1.64 -4.10 1.99
N GLU A 116 -2.70 -4.79 2.38
CA GLU A 116 -2.68 -6.18 2.79
C GLU A 116 -3.20 -7.11 1.69
N GLN A 117 -2.55 -8.26 1.57
CA GLN A 117 -3.04 -9.40 0.78
C GLN A 117 -3.28 -10.61 1.67
N LYS A 118 -4.22 -11.46 1.26
CA LYS A 118 -4.42 -12.79 1.87
C LYS A 118 -3.71 -13.89 1.08
N GLY A 119 -3.48 -15.01 1.77
CA GLY A 119 -2.93 -16.24 1.20
C GLY A 119 -1.41 -16.30 1.32
N LYS A 120 -0.76 -16.78 0.26
CA LYS A 120 0.69 -16.96 0.23
C LYS A 120 1.42 -15.62 0.32
N SER A 121 2.24 -15.51 1.36
CA SER A 121 3.22 -14.45 1.59
C SER A 121 4.32 -14.39 0.53
N PHE A 122 5.10 -13.31 0.57
CA PHE A 122 6.23 -13.11 -0.34
C PHE A 122 7.49 -12.63 0.41
N ASN A 123 8.65 -12.98 -0.15
CA ASN A 123 9.93 -12.53 0.34
C ASN A 123 10.29 -11.19 -0.32
N ALA A 124 9.94 -10.09 0.35
CA ALA A 124 10.18 -8.71 -0.10
C ALA A 124 11.69 -8.43 -0.32
N LYS A 125 12.55 -8.99 0.55
CA LYS A 125 14.00 -8.84 0.42
C LYS A 125 14.52 -9.52 -0.85
N PHE A 126 14.08 -10.75 -1.11
CA PHE A 126 14.43 -11.47 -2.34
C PHE A 126 13.97 -10.72 -3.59
N VAL A 127 12.72 -10.22 -3.60
CA VAL A 127 12.17 -9.45 -4.72
C VAL A 127 13.00 -8.19 -4.99
N HIS A 128 13.41 -7.49 -3.93
CA HIS A 128 14.27 -6.31 -4.02
C HIS A 128 15.66 -6.63 -4.54
N ASP A 129 16.35 -7.58 -3.92
CA ASP A 129 17.75 -7.94 -4.21
C ASP A 129 17.90 -8.49 -5.63
N ASN A 130 16.91 -9.25 -6.12
CA ASN A 130 16.93 -9.87 -7.44
C ASN A 130 16.23 -9.05 -8.53
N ASN A 131 15.71 -7.86 -8.18
CA ASN A 131 14.96 -6.99 -9.09
C ASN A 131 13.89 -7.75 -9.91
N VAL A 132 13.13 -8.63 -9.27
CA VAL A 132 12.09 -9.41 -9.96
C VAL A 132 11.05 -8.44 -10.55
N LYS A 133 11.08 -8.26 -11.88
CA LYS A 133 10.14 -7.42 -12.65
C LYS A 133 9.39 -8.31 -13.63
N SER A 134 8.07 -8.22 -13.65
CA SER A 134 7.27 -8.91 -14.67
C SER A 134 6.20 -8.07 -15.37
N ASN A 135 5.97 -6.78 -15.01
CA ASN A 135 4.92 -5.96 -15.65
C ASN A 135 5.33 -4.54 -16.02
N GLU A 136 4.53 -3.93 -16.92
CA GLU A 136 4.53 -2.50 -17.26
C GLU A 136 3.99 -1.66 -16.09
N GLY A 137 4.88 -0.88 -15.48
CA GLY A 137 4.68 -0.01 -14.31
C GLY A 137 6.05 0.45 -13.79
N MET A 138 6.12 1.45 -12.92
CA MET A 138 7.43 1.79 -12.32
C MET A 138 7.88 0.71 -11.32
N ALA A 139 6.98 -0.15 -10.83
CA ALA A 139 7.29 -1.24 -9.91
C ALA A 139 8.09 -0.73 -8.70
N PHE A 140 8.98 -1.57 -8.16
CA PHE A 140 9.95 -1.20 -7.12
C PHE A 140 10.82 0.02 -7.45
N SER A 141 10.83 0.55 -8.69
CA SER A 141 11.58 1.78 -8.99
C SER A 141 10.89 3.05 -8.48
N PHE A 142 9.55 3.06 -8.33
CA PHE A 142 8.87 4.12 -7.58
C PHE A 142 9.28 4.07 -6.10
N PHE A 143 9.24 2.89 -5.48
CA PHE A 143 9.72 2.68 -4.11
C PHE A 143 11.22 2.95 -3.93
N LYS A 144 12.00 3.16 -4.98
CA LYS A 144 13.40 3.61 -4.89
C LYS A 144 13.55 5.13 -4.93
N ARG A 145 12.49 5.87 -5.28
CA ARG A 145 12.48 7.33 -5.50
C ARG A 145 11.57 8.09 -4.54
N CYS A 146 10.66 7.40 -3.86
CA CYS A 146 9.83 7.95 -2.79
C CYS A 146 10.73 8.53 -1.66
N GLN A 147 10.34 9.67 -1.11
CA GLN A 147 11.02 10.36 -0.02
C GLN A 147 10.65 9.74 1.33
N ASN A 148 9.41 9.26 1.42
CA ASN A 148 8.87 8.56 2.57
C ASN A 148 9.31 7.09 2.64
N LYS A 149 9.10 6.44 3.79
CA LYS A 149 9.64 5.10 4.01
C LYS A 149 8.65 4.02 3.58
N ILE A 150 9.13 3.05 2.81
CA ILE A 150 8.43 1.80 2.53
C ILE A 150 9.02 0.71 3.42
N PHE A 151 8.19 -0.08 4.09
CA PHE A 151 8.69 -1.11 5.01
C PHE A 151 7.78 -2.34 5.12
N PHE A 152 8.27 -3.36 5.83
CA PHE A 152 7.62 -4.65 6.02
C PHE A 152 7.93 -5.18 7.42
N ASP A 153 6.93 -5.67 8.16
CA ASP A 153 7.14 -6.27 9.48
C ASP A 153 7.93 -7.57 9.42
N HIS A 154 7.68 -8.38 8.39
CA HIS A 154 8.35 -9.66 8.14
C HIS A 154 8.87 -9.71 6.70
N PRO A 155 10.03 -9.10 6.39
CA PRO A 155 10.52 -8.96 5.01
C PRO A 155 10.70 -10.26 4.22
N GLN A 156 10.87 -11.40 4.90
CA GLN A 156 11.04 -12.71 4.25
C GLN A 156 9.70 -13.43 4.01
N ASP A 157 8.65 -12.99 4.69
CA ASP A 157 7.34 -13.65 4.75
C ASP A 157 6.22 -12.61 4.88
N SER A 158 6.20 -11.62 3.98
CA SER A 158 5.29 -10.49 4.11
C SER A 158 3.95 -10.72 3.43
N ASN A 159 2.89 -10.22 4.06
CA ASN A 159 1.55 -10.08 3.48
C ASN A 159 1.11 -8.61 3.38
N ILE A 160 1.87 -7.69 3.96
CA ILE A 160 1.53 -6.27 4.01
C ILE A 160 2.73 -5.46 3.56
N VAL A 161 2.50 -4.50 2.68
CA VAL A 161 3.48 -3.44 2.40
C VAL A 161 2.99 -2.16 3.05
N TYR A 162 3.89 -1.46 3.72
CA TYR A 162 3.58 -0.22 4.40
C TYR A 162 4.27 0.98 3.76
N LEU A 163 3.58 2.12 3.76
CA LEU A 163 4.14 3.46 3.55
C LEU A 163 4.02 4.22 4.87
N GLU A 164 5.12 4.71 5.40
CA GLU A 164 5.15 5.72 6.47
C GLU A 164 5.35 7.08 5.82
N PHE A 165 4.35 7.95 5.92
CA PHE A 165 4.38 9.32 5.42
C PHE A 165 4.59 10.31 6.56
N LEU A 166 5.65 11.11 6.51
CA LEU A 166 5.96 12.17 7.48
C LEU A 166 5.84 13.55 6.83
N PHE A 167 5.44 14.56 7.61
CA PHE A 167 5.27 15.96 7.15
C PHE A 167 6.54 16.80 7.19
#